data_AF-F2L2A9-F1
#
_entry.id   AF-F2L2A9-F1
#
_cell.length_a   1.000
_cell.length_b   1.000
_cell.length_c   1.000
_cell.angle_alpha   90.00
_cell.angle_beta   90.00
_cell.angle_gamma   90.00
#
_symmetry.space_group_name_H-M   'P 1'
#
loop_
_entity.id
_entity.type
_entity.pdbx_description
1 polymer ?
#
loop_
_entity_poly.entity_id
_entity_poly.type
_entity_poly.pdbx_seq_one_letter_code
_entity_poly.pdbx_strand_id
1 'polypeptide(L)'
;MTDVRCPGTYRVAGKDVKLDEDCYLENPSDWDREVARWIAENLEGISLTAEHWRAVEYVRSYWEKHGECPPVSRLLRDLGMTFEDLYRLFPSGPAEGLCRVAGVPRPGGCS
;
A
#
# COMPACT_ATOMS: atom_id res chain seq x y z
N MET A 1 5.30 -15.67 -10.83
CA MET A 1 6.08 -14.57 -11.43
C MET A 1 5.08 -13.67 -12.12
N THR A 2 4.63 -12.63 -11.43
CA THR A 2 3.82 -11.57 -12.03
C THR A 2 4.79 -10.50 -12.52
N ASP A 3 4.98 -10.43 -13.82
CA ASP A 3 5.80 -9.42 -14.51
C ASP A 3 5.12 -8.04 -14.48
N VAL A 4 4.90 -7.48 -13.29
CA VAL A 4 4.48 -6.08 -13.18
C VAL A 4 5.66 -5.20 -13.55
N ARG A 5 5.53 -4.47 -14.65
CA ARG A 5 6.49 -3.46 -15.10
C ARG A 5 6.02 -2.06 -14.72
N CYS A 6 6.90 -1.29 -14.11
CA CYS A 6 6.66 0.07 -13.67
C CYS A 6 7.59 1.01 -14.45
N PRO A 7 7.10 2.12 -15.02
CA PRO A 7 5.71 2.58 -15.04
C PRO A 7 4.82 1.75 -15.98
N GLY A 8 3.52 1.66 -15.68
CA GLY A 8 2.58 0.85 -16.46
C GLY A 8 1.12 1.10 -16.11
N THR A 9 0.21 0.81 -17.06
CA THR A 9 -1.25 0.87 -16.84
C THR A 9 -1.81 -0.55 -16.80
N TYR A 10 -2.57 -0.85 -15.75
CA TYR A 10 -3.13 -2.16 -15.45
C TYR A 10 -4.63 -2.08 -15.28
N ARG A 11 -5.36 -3.04 -15.82
CA ARG A 11 -6.82 -3.07 -15.67
C ARG A 11 -7.21 -3.91 -14.46
N VAL A 12 -7.72 -3.25 -13.42
CA VAL A 12 -8.13 -3.88 -12.15
C VAL A 12 -9.60 -3.55 -11.89
N ALA A 13 -10.43 -4.55 -11.62
CA ALA A 13 -11.87 -4.36 -11.35
C ALA A 13 -12.61 -3.55 -12.44
N GLY A 14 -12.14 -3.62 -13.69
CA GLY A 14 -12.69 -2.85 -14.82
C GLY A 14 -12.21 -1.41 -14.93
N LYS A 15 -11.37 -0.93 -14.01
CA LYS A 15 -10.74 0.40 -13.99
C LYS A 15 -9.29 0.33 -14.49
N ASP A 16 -8.82 1.42 -15.06
CA ASP A 16 -7.42 1.56 -15.46
C ASP A 16 -6.62 2.17 -14.31
N VAL A 17 -5.73 1.37 -13.74
CA VAL A 17 -4.84 1.71 -12.65
C VAL A 17 -3.47 2.02 -13.22
N LYS A 18 -2.95 3.22 -12.96
CA LYS A 18 -1.60 3.61 -13.38
C LYS A 18 -0.62 3.50 -12.23
N LEU A 19 0.51 2.88 -12.51
CA LEU A 19 1.66 2.82 -11.64
C LEU A 19 2.78 3.72 -12.18
N ASP A 20 3.43 4.45 -11.29
CA ASP A 20 4.62 5.26 -11.58
C ASP A 20 5.90 4.40 -11.69
N GLU A 21 7.06 5.05 -11.82
CA GLU A 21 8.36 4.38 -11.96
C GLU A 21 8.77 3.56 -10.73
N ASP A 22 8.28 3.93 -9.53
CA ASP A 22 8.55 3.26 -8.26
C ASP A 22 7.48 2.19 -7.90
N CYS A 23 6.57 1.90 -8.84
CA CYS A 23 5.41 1.02 -8.66
C CYS A 23 4.39 1.51 -7.62
N TYR A 24 4.26 2.83 -7.43
CA TYR A 24 3.19 3.43 -6.63
C TYR A 24 2.03 3.86 -7.50
N LEU A 25 0.86 3.96 -6.89
CA LEU A 25 -0.35 4.41 -7.55
C LEU A 25 -0.21 5.87 -7.96
N GLU A 26 -0.19 6.15 -9.27
CA GLU A 26 -0.03 7.53 -9.80
C GLU A 26 -1.19 8.44 -9.33
N ASN A 27 -2.40 7.88 -9.27
CA ASN A 27 -3.58 8.57 -8.80
C ASN A 27 -4.17 7.89 -7.57
N PRO A 28 -3.98 8.45 -6.36
CA PRO A 28 -4.54 7.94 -5.11
C PRO A 28 -6.08 7.78 -5.11
N SER A 29 -6.79 8.46 -6.01
CA SER A 29 -8.26 8.38 -6.13
C SER A 29 -8.73 7.10 -6.81
N ASP A 30 -7.86 6.44 -7.58
CA ASP A 30 -8.16 5.16 -8.22
C ASP A 30 -8.04 3.99 -7.23
N TRP A 31 -7.58 4.26 -6.02
CA TRP A 31 -7.45 3.26 -4.96
C TRP A 31 -8.82 2.75 -4.50
N ASP A 32 -8.96 1.44 -4.48
CA ASP A 32 -10.05 0.74 -3.80
C ASP A 32 -9.55 -0.60 -3.27
N ARG A 33 -10.45 -1.38 -2.63
CA ARG A 33 -10.09 -2.67 -2.06
C ARG A 33 -9.66 -3.71 -3.10
N GLU A 34 -10.12 -3.61 -4.34
CA GLU A 34 -9.70 -4.53 -5.40
C GLU A 34 -8.33 -4.14 -5.95
N VAL A 35 -8.06 -2.85 -6.11
CA VAL A 35 -6.74 -2.32 -6.47
C VAL A 35 -5.71 -2.67 -5.42
N ALA A 36 -6.02 -2.49 -4.13
CA ALA A 36 -5.12 -2.87 -3.04
C ALA A 36 -4.79 -4.37 -3.06
N ARG A 37 -5.78 -5.24 -3.30
CA ARG A 37 -5.55 -6.69 -3.46
C ARG A 37 -4.65 -6.99 -4.64
N TRP A 38 -4.94 -6.39 -5.78
CA TRP A 38 -4.15 -6.58 -6.99
C TRP A 38 -2.69 -6.16 -6.76
N ILE A 39 -2.46 -5.00 -6.14
CA ILE A 39 -1.11 -4.52 -5.76
C ILE A 39 -0.43 -5.53 -4.83
N ALA A 40 -1.11 -5.94 -3.75
CA ALA A 40 -0.55 -6.89 -2.79
C ALA A 40 -0.18 -8.23 -3.42
N GLU A 41 -1.02 -8.77 -4.30
CA GLU A 41 -0.78 -10.06 -4.93
C GLU A 41 0.29 -9.98 -6.03
N ASN A 42 0.29 -8.90 -6.83
CA ASN A 42 1.13 -8.82 -8.02
C ASN A 42 2.50 -8.17 -7.76
N LEU A 43 2.60 -7.22 -6.83
CA LEU A 43 3.84 -6.51 -6.48
C LEU A 43 4.50 -7.07 -5.22
N GLU A 44 3.72 -7.35 -4.17
CA GLU A 44 4.25 -7.85 -2.90
C GLU A 44 4.23 -9.38 -2.80
N GLY A 45 3.46 -10.06 -3.66
CA GLY A 45 3.28 -11.51 -3.61
C GLY A 45 2.54 -12.01 -2.37
N ILE A 46 1.73 -11.16 -1.72
CA ILE A 46 1.00 -11.47 -0.49
C ILE A 46 -0.51 -11.43 -0.69
N SER A 47 -1.24 -12.24 0.09
CA SER A 47 -2.70 -12.20 0.14
C SER A 47 -3.18 -11.38 1.32
N LEU A 48 -4.00 -10.36 1.08
CA LEU A 48 -4.50 -9.47 2.13
C LEU A 48 -5.52 -10.17 3.04
N THR A 49 -5.06 -10.58 4.22
CA THR A 49 -5.92 -11.07 5.32
C THR A 49 -6.52 -9.90 6.13
N ALA A 50 -7.42 -10.21 7.06
CA ALA A 50 -8.02 -9.21 7.95
C ALA A 50 -6.98 -8.37 8.72
N GLU A 51 -5.85 -8.95 9.11
CA GLU A 51 -4.76 -8.22 9.77
C GLU A 51 -4.08 -7.22 8.84
N HIS A 52 -3.85 -7.60 7.58
CA HIS A 52 -3.31 -6.68 6.58
C HIS A 52 -4.27 -5.51 6.35
N TRP A 53 -5.57 -5.80 6.22
CA TRP A 53 -6.59 -4.77 6.03
C TRP A 53 -6.62 -3.76 7.17
N ARG A 54 -6.46 -4.19 8.43
CA ARG A 54 -6.38 -3.28 9.57
C ARG A 54 -5.25 -2.26 9.42
N ALA A 55 -4.08 -2.69 8.98
CA ALA A 55 -2.95 -1.79 8.74
C ALA A 55 -3.17 -0.89 7.52
N VAL A 56 -3.62 -1.47 6.40
CA VAL A 56 -3.85 -0.76 5.13
C VAL A 56 -4.91 0.33 5.29
N GLU A 57 -6.06 0.00 5.86
CA GLU A 57 -7.16 0.95 6.07
C GLU A 57 -6.78 2.03 7.10
N TYR A 58 -5.98 1.67 8.11
CA TYR A 58 -5.48 2.65 9.07
C TYR A 58 -4.58 3.68 8.37
N VAL A 59 -3.61 3.23 7.56
CA VAL A 59 -2.72 4.12 6.80
C VAL A 59 -3.51 4.98 5.82
N ARG A 60 -4.44 4.38 5.07
CA ARG A 60 -5.30 5.09 4.13
C ARG A 60 -6.12 6.17 4.83
N SER A 61 -6.82 5.81 5.90
CA SER A 61 -7.64 6.75 6.68
C SER A 61 -6.82 7.88 7.29
N TYR A 62 -5.58 7.58 7.71
CA TYR A 62 -4.66 8.59 8.21
C TYR A 62 -4.23 9.55 7.10
N TRP A 63 -3.86 9.03 5.93
CA TRP A 63 -3.47 9.82 4.78
C TRP A 63 -4.62 10.71 4.27
N GLU A 64 -5.85 10.20 4.21
CA GLU A 64 -7.02 11.00 3.81
C GLU A 64 -7.30 12.17 4.78
N LYS A 65 -6.91 12.03 6.06
CA LYS A 65 -7.11 13.06 7.09
C LYS A 65 -5.94 14.05 7.19
N HIS A 66 -4.71 13.58 7.01
CA HIS A 66 -3.49 14.35 7.29
C HIS A 66 -2.69 14.71 6.03
N GLY A 67 -2.93 14.05 4.90
CA GLY A 67 -2.20 14.22 3.64
C GLY A 67 -0.82 13.54 3.62
N GLU A 68 -0.45 12.82 4.68
CA GLU A 68 0.87 12.19 4.84
C GLU A 68 0.73 10.77 5.43
N CYS A 69 1.78 9.93 5.28
CA CYS A 69 1.82 8.62 5.92
C CYS A 69 1.92 8.74 7.45
N PRO A 70 1.23 7.88 8.22
CA PRO A 70 1.39 7.86 9.67
C PRO A 70 2.80 7.42 10.08
N PRO A 71 3.33 7.94 11.19
CA PRO A 71 4.54 7.40 11.80
C PRO A 71 4.33 5.93 12.16
N VAL A 72 5.30 5.06 11.86
CA VAL A 72 5.20 3.62 12.15
C VAL A 72 4.97 3.38 13.65
N SER A 73 5.61 4.16 14.53
CA SER A 73 5.40 4.08 15.98
C SER A 73 3.94 4.31 16.40
N ARG A 74 3.23 5.22 15.72
CA ARG A 74 1.81 5.47 15.97
C ARG A 74 0.96 4.32 15.47
N LEU A 75 1.24 3.83 14.27
CA LEU A 75 0.54 2.68 13.70
C LEU A 75 0.64 1.45 14.61
N LEU A 76 1.85 1.13 15.08
CA LEU A 76 2.10 0.03 16.00
C LEU A 76 1.31 0.17 17.30
N ARG A 77 1.33 1.36 17.89
CA ARG A 77 0.60 1.65 19.13
C ARG A 77 -0.92 1.55 18.96
N ASP A 78 -1.45 2.14 17.90
CA ASP A 78 -2.89 2.26 17.70
C ASP A 78 -3.50 0.92 17.21
N LEU A 79 -2.72 0.09 16.52
CA LEU A 79 -3.13 -1.27 16.11
C LEU A 79 -2.76 -2.36 17.14
N GLY A 80 -1.90 -2.05 18.12
CA GLY A 80 -1.37 -3.04 19.07
C GLY A 80 -0.47 -4.08 18.41
N MET A 81 0.26 -3.69 17.37
CA MET A 81 1.18 -4.55 16.60
C MET A 81 2.63 -4.23 16.94
N THR A 82 3.53 -5.15 16.62
CA THR A 82 4.98 -4.95 16.69
C THR A 82 5.59 -4.74 15.30
N PHE A 83 6.85 -4.26 15.24
CA PHE A 83 7.58 -4.18 13.97
C PHE A 83 7.70 -5.56 13.30
N GLU A 84 7.90 -6.61 14.09
CA GLU A 84 7.98 -7.99 13.59
C GLU A 84 6.65 -8.42 12.94
N ASP A 85 5.50 -8.05 13.53
CA ASP A 85 4.20 -8.32 12.91
C ASP A 85 4.06 -7.63 11.55
N LEU A 86 4.51 -6.38 11.43
CA LEU A 86 4.46 -5.66 10.15
C LEU A 86 5.34 -6.30 9.08
N TYR A 87 6.55 -6.74 9.42
CA TYR A 87 7.42 -7.45 8.49
C TYR A 87 6.87 -8.85 8.14
N ARG A 88 6.17 -9.49 9.07
CA ARG A 88 5.49 -10.76 8.83
C ARG A 88 4.31 -10.59 7.86
N LEU A 89 3.57 -9.50 7.98
CA LEU A 89 2.43 -9.17 7.11
C LEU A 89 2.91 -8.62 5.75
N PHE A 90 3.87 -7.71 5.76
CA PHE A 90 4.43 -7.05 4.58
C PHE A 90 5.93 -7.33 4.51
N PRO A 91 6.36 -8.35 3.74
CA PRO A 91 7.77 -8.76 3.64
C PRO A 91 8.69 -7.64 3.18
N SER A 92 8.21 -6.76 2.30
CA SER A 92 8.94 -5.57 1.82
C SER A 92 8.99 -4.43 2.86
N GLY A 93 8.36 -4.63 4.03
CA GLY A 93 8.35 -3.70 5.15
C GLY A 93 7.18 -2.70 5.11
N PRO A 94 6.98 -1.97 6.22
CA PRO A 94 5.83 -1.08 6.41
C PRO A 94 5.90 0.22 5.58
N ALA A 95 7.10 0.67 5.24
CA ALA A 95 7.26 1.90 4.45
C ALA A 95 6.97 1.66 2.96
N GLU A 96 7.40 0.51 2.43
CA GLU A 96 7.23 0.20 1.01
C GLU A 96 5.94 -0.60 0.77
N GLY A 97 5.85 -1.83 1.27
CA GLY A 97 4.72 -2.72 0.98
C GLY A 97 3.39 -2.18 1.51
N LEU A 98 3.33 -1.79 2.79
CA LEU A 98 2.08 -1.30 3.37
C LEU A 98 1.62 0.04 2.77
N CYS A 99 2.53 1.00 2.55
CA CYS A 99 2.14 2.30 1.95
C CYS A 99 1.72 2.14 0.49
N ARG A 100 2.42 1.30 -0.28
CA ARG A 100 2.09 0.96 -1.67
C ARG A 100 0.70 0.30 -1.76
N VAL A 101 0.42 -0.70 -0.92
CA VAL A 101 -0.90 -1.35 -0.86
C VAL A 101 -2.00 -0.40 -0.38
N ALA A 102 -1.70 0.52 0.53
CA ALA A 102 -2.63 1.57 0.97
C ALA A 102 -2.88 2.66 -0.08
N GLY A 103 -2.22 2.61 -1.24
CA GLY A 103 -2.37 3.60 -2.30
C GLY A 103 -1.96 5.00 -1.87
N VAL A 104 -1.04 5.08 -0.91
CA VAL A 104 -0.48 6.35 -0.45
C VAL A 104 0.77 6.63 -1.28
N PRO A 105 0.94 7.85 -1.81
CA PRO A 105 2.15 8.21 -2.54
C PRO A 105 3.38 8.05 -1.65
N ARG A 106 4.51 7.74 -2.27
CA ARG A 106 5.78 7.47 -1.58
C ARG A 106 6.12 8.59 -0.57
N PRO A 107 6.29 8.28 0.72
CA PRO A 107 6.73 9.27 1.71
C PRO A 107 8.18 9.66 1.42
N GLY A 108 8.37 10.84 0.82
CA GLY A 108 9.69 11.37 0.45
C GLY A 108 9.91 11.64 -1.04
N GLY A 109 8.90 11.47 -1.90
CA GLY A 109 8.99 11.81 -3.32
C GLY A 109 8.89 13.31 -3.58
N CYS A 110 9.99 14.05 -3.36
CA CYS A 110 10.13 15.42 -3.86
C CYS A 110 11.57 15.66 -4.33
N SER A 111 11.80 15.45 -5.63
CA SER A 111 12.53 16.35 -6.54
C SER A 111 12.72 15.68 -7.90
#